data_AF-A0A8S9MCA5-F1
#
_entry.id   AF-A0A8S9MCA5-F1
#
_cell.length_a   1.000
_cell.length_b   1.000
_cell.length_c   1.000
_cell.angle_alpha   90.00
_cell.angle_beta   90.00
_cell.angle_gamma   90.00
#
_symmetry.space_group_name_H-M   'P 1'
#
loop_
_entity.id
_entity.type
_entity.pdbx_description
1 polymer ?
#
loop_
_entity_poly.entity_id
_entity_poly.type
_entity_poly.pdbx_seq_one_letter_code
_entity_poly.pdbx_strand_id
1 'polypeptide(L)'
;MDLREAMRKQNDVAVNLFMNVLSSATKDSNVIFSPASINSAITMHAAGPGGESIASEILSFLRSSSIEELKTIFREISSVVFADHSASGGPKITAANGLWIEKSLTVDPKFKDLFENFFNAVYAPVDFQSKVKFHLLFRKLGFRPPRKI
;
A
#
# COMPACT_ATOMS: atom_id res chain seq x y z
N MET A 1 -20.40 -11.05 -8.29
CA MET A 1 -19.04 -11.49 -7.93
C MET A 1 -19.12 -12.26 -6.62
N ASP A 2 -18.54 -13.46 -6.55
CA ASP A 2 -18.38 -14.16 -5.29
C ASP A 2 -17.14 -13.60 -4.56
N LEU A 3 -17.37 -12.78 -3.52
CA LEU A 3 -16.31 -12.16 -2.75
C LEU A 3 -15.40 -13.19 -2.08
N ARG A 4 -15.97 -14.33 -1.62
CA ARG A 4 -15.20 -15.38 -0.96
C ARG A 4 -14.26 -16.06 -1.94
N GLU A 5 -14.72 -16.29 -3.16
CA GLU A 5 -13.85 -16.82 -4.23
C GLU A 5 -12.73 -15.83 -4.59
N ALA A 6 -13.04 -14.53 -4.70
CA ALA A 6 -12.06 -13.50 -5.02
C ALA A 6 -10.99 -13.35 -3.91
N MET A 7 -11.40 -13.38 -2.64
CA MET A 7 -10.46 -13.39 -1.51
C MET A 7 -9.60 -14.66 -1.47
N ARG A 8 -10.16 -15.83 -1.84
CA ARG A 8 -9.35 -17.06 -1.97
C ARG A 8 -8.25 -16.90 -3.01
N LYS A 9 -8.56 -16.31 -4.18
CA LYS A 9 -7.55 -16.04 -5.22
C LYS A 9 -6.45 -15.11 -4.70
N GLN A 10 -6.79 -14.08 -3.93
CA GLN A 10 -5.80 -13.20 -3.32
C GLN A 10 -4.95 -13.91 -2.25
N ASN A 11 -5.53 -14.84 -1.48
CA ASN A 11 -4.76 -15.66 -0.54
C ASN A 11 -3.77 -16.59 -1.24
N ASP A 12 -4.13 -17.15 -2.40
CA ASP A 12 -3.19 -17.95 -3.21
C ASP A 12 -2.00 -17.09 -3.68
N VAL A 13 -2.27 -15.85 -4.11
CA VAL A 13 -1.22 -14.87 -4.48
C VAL A 13 -0.34 -14.54 -3.28
N ALA A 14 -0.94 -14.35 -2.09
CA ALA A 14 -0.21 -14.10 -0.85
C ALA A 14 0.73 -15.24 -0.46
N VAL A 15 0.29 -16.50 -0.59
CA VAL A 15 1.13 -17.68 -0.33
C VAL A 15 2.31 -17.71 -1.31
N ASN A 16 2.07 -17.48 -2.60
CA ASN A 16 3.15 -17.43 -3.59
C ASN A 16 4.16 -16.30 -3.29
N LEU A 17 3.67 -15.12 -2.89
CA LEU A 17 4.52 -14.01 -2.46
C LEU A 17 5.35 -14.40 -1.22
N PHE A 18 4.73 -15.07 -0.25
CA PHE A 18 5.43 -15.55 0.95
C PHE A 18 6.54 -16.52 0.59
N MET A 19 6.29 -17.48 -0.31
CA MET A 19 7.32 -18.43 -0.76
C MET A 19 8.49 -17.72 -1.46
N ASN A 20 8.21 -16.68 -2.26
CA ASN A 20 9.26 -15.87 -2.89
C ASN A 20 10.11 -15.13 -1.85
N VAL A 21 9.47 -14.49 -0.86
CA VAL A 21 10.18 -13.80 0.23
C VAL A 21 11.01 -14.79 1.04
N LEU A 22 10.43 -15.94 1.40
CA LEU A 22 11.12 -16.99 2.16
C LEU A 22 12.35 -17.52 1.42
N SER A 23 12.25 -17.70 0.09
CA SER A 23 13.37 -18.15 -0.74
C SER A 23 14.53 -17.15 -0.78
N SER A 24 14.26 -15.87 -0.53
CA SER A 24 15.27 -14.80 -0.45
C SER A 24 15.79 -14.55 0.97
N ALA A 25 15.15 -15.14 1.98
CA ALA A 25 15.51 -14.94 3.38
C ALA A 25 16.70 -15.83 3.77
N THR A 26 17.49 -15.38 4.75
CA THR A 26 18.57 -16.20 5.31
C THR A 26 17.98 -17.29 6.22
N LYS A 27 18.68 -18.43 6.34
CA LYS A 27 18.20 -19.65 7.01
C LYS A 27 17.75 -19.45 8.46
N ASP A 28 18.31 -18.46 9.15
CA ASP A 28 18.05 -18.19 10.57
C ASP A 28 17.21 -16.92 10.81
N SER A 29 16.57 -16.39 9.77
CA SER A 29 15.72 -15.19 9.87
C SER A 29 14.25 -15.53 10.08
N ASN A 30 13.61 -14.79 10.99
CA ASN A 30 12.16 -14.75 11.07
C ASN A 30 11.58 -13.89 9.93
N VAL A 31 10.50 -14.35 9.31
CA VAL A 31 9.81 -13.63 8.24
C VAL A 31 8.38 -13.35 8.67
N ILE A 32 7.96 -12.09 8.58
CA ILE A 32 6.59 -11.66 8.82
C ILE A 32 6.22 -10.55 7.83
N PHE A 33 5.04 -10.64 7.25
CA PHE A 33 4.40 -9.51 6.55
C PHE A 33 2.88 -9.67 6.61
N SER A 34 2.16 -8.60 6.27
CA SER A 34 0.71 -8.59 6.16
C SER A 34 0.31 -8.60 4.68
N PRO A 35 -0.16 -9.73 4.12
CA PRO A 35 -0.69 -9.75 2.75
C PRO A 35 -1.82 -8.75 2.54
N ALA A 36 -2.68 -8.56 3.55
CA ALA A 36 -3.76 -7.59 3.52
C ALA A 36 -3.25 -6.15 3.35
N SER A 37 -2.14 -5.79 4.01
CA SER A 37 -1.52 -4.46 3.87
C SER A 37 -0.89 -4.27 2.49
N ILE A 38 -0.23 -5.31 1.95
CA ILE A 38 0.34 -5.27 0.60
C ILE A 38 -0.77 -5.15 -0.46
N ASN A 39 -1.83 -5.95 -0.35
CA ASN A 39 -2.98 -5.87 -1.26
C ASN A 39 -3.66 -4.50 -1.18
N SER A 40 -3.75 -3.91 0.01
CA SER A 40 -4.28 -2.55 0.20
C SER A 40 -3.44 -1.52 -0.57
N ALA A 41 -2.11 -1.58 -0.43
CA ALA A 41 -1.20 -0.68 -1.14
C ALA A 41 -1.26 -0.85 -2.67
N ILE A 42 -1.31 -2.08 -3.18
CA ILE A 42 -1.44 -2.37 -4.61
C ILE A 42 -2.80 -1.89 -5.15
N THR A 43 -3.88 -2.11 -4.40
CA THR A 43 -5.23 -1.64 -4.76
C THR A 43 -5.30 -0.11 -4.79
N MET A 44 -4.71 0.54 -3.80
CA MET A 44 -4.52 1.99 -3.75
C MET A 44 -3.79 2.51 -4.98
N HIS A 45 -2.73 1.83 -5.40
CA HIS A 45 -1.97 2.23 -6.59
C HIS A 45 -2.79 2.07 -7.87
N ALA A 46 -3.49 0.94 -8.03
CA ALA A 46 -4.37 0.67 -9.18
C ALA A 46 -5.50 1.70 -9.31
N ALA A 47 -6.09 2.12 -8.19
CA ALA A 47 -7.17 3.09 -8.16
C ALA A 47 -6.69 4.56 -8.16
N GLY A 48 -5.39 4.79 -7.93
CA GLY A 48 -4.80 6.11 -7.74
C GLY A 48 -4.29 6.76 -9.03
N PRO A 49 -3.62 7.93 -8.90
CA PRO A 49 -3.02 8.63 -10.04
C PRO A 49 -2.09 7.72 -10.84
N GLY A 50 -2.31 7.63 -12.16
CA GLY A 50 -1.52 6.78 -13.06
C GLY A 50 -1.86 5.29 -13.04
N GLY A 51 -2.80 4.85 -12.20
CA GLY A 51 -3.18 3.44 -12.07
C GLY A 51 -3.71 2.80 -13.35
N GLU A 52 -4.35 3.58 -14.24
CA GLU A 52 -4.82 3.12 -15.56
C GLU A 52 -3.69 2.52 -16.40
N SER A 53 -2.46 3.04 -16.27
CA SER A 53 -1.32 2.60 -17.08
C SER A 53 -0.76 1.22 -16.70
N ILE A 54 -1.10 0.73 -15.51
CA ILE A 54 -0.59 -0.54 -14.93
C ILE A 54 -1.73 -1.48 -14.50
N ALA A 55 -2.97 -1.12 -14.84
CA ALA A 55 -4.15 -1.81 -14.38
C ALA A 55 -4.12 -3.29 -14.81
N SER A 56 -3.70 -3.57 -16.05
CA SER A 56 -3.58 -4.93 -16.58
C SER A 56 -2.63 -5.80 -15.77
N GLU A 57 -1.44 -5.30 -15.43
CA GLU A 57 -0.46 -6.07 -14.66
C GLU A 57 -0.96 -6.31 -13.23
N ILE A 58 -1.57 -5.31 -12.59
CA ILE A 58 -2.10 -5.46 -11.24
C ILE A 58 -3.25 -6.47 -11.21
N LEU A 59 -4.19 -6.38 -12.15
CA LEU A 59 -5.33 -7.30 -12.22
C LEU A 59 -4.86 -8.74 -12.49
N SER A 60 -3.88 -8.91 -13.38
CA SER A 60 -3.25 -10.21 -13.62
C SER A 60 -2.56 -10.75 -12.36
N PHE A 61 -1.75 -9.92 -11.68
CA PHE A 61 -1.01 -10.29 -10.48
C PHE A 61 -1.93 -10.71 -9.34
N LEU A 62 -2.97 -9.91 -9.04
CA LEU A 62 -3.94 -10.18 -7.98
C LEU A 62 -5.05 -11.16 -8.41
N ARG A 63 -4.99 -11.68 -9.65
CA ARG A 63 -5.98 -12.60 -10.23
C ARG A 63 -7.40 -12.07 -10.12
N SER A 64 -7.55 -10.77 -10.39
CA SER A 64 -8.79 -10.03 -10.24
C SER A 64 -9.37 -9.61 -11.58
N SER A 65 -10.69 -9.48 -11.64
CA SER A 65 -11.39 -9.12 -12.89
C SER A 65 -11.45 -7.62 -13.17
N SER A 66 -11.36 -6.78 -12.14
CA SER A 66 -11.54 -5.32 -12.24
C SER A 66 -10.98 -4.57 -11.03
N ILE A 67 -10.75 -3.26 -11.17
CA ILE A 67 -10.33 -2.41 -10.04
C ILE A 67 -11.46 -2.31 -9.01
N GLU A 68 -12.72 -2.38 -9.44
CA GLU A 68 -13.92 -2.40 -8.61
C GLU A 68 -13.97 -3.64 -7.71
N GLU A 69 -13.57 -4.80 -8.23
CA GLU A 69 -13.40 -6.02 -7.44
C GLU A 69 -12.30 -5.84 -6.37
N LEU A 70 -11.13 -5.30 -6.75
CA LEU A 70 -10.06 -5.01 -5.78
C LEU A 70 -10.52 -4.05 -4.67
N LYS A 71 -11.25 -2.99 -5.04
CA LYS A 71 -11.85 -2.03 -4.10
C LYS A 71 -12.88 -2.68 -3.19
N THR A 72 -13.66 -3.63 -3.69
CA THR A 72 -14.62 -4.40 -2.88
C THR A 72 -13.89 -5.30 -1.87
N ILE A 73 -12.81 -5.96 -2.28
CA ILE A 73 -11.98 -6.76 -1.38
C ILE A 73 -11.30 -5.86 -0.33
N PHE A 74 -10.80 -4.69 -0.72
CA PHE A 74 -10.24 -3.72 0.21
C PHE A 74 -11.25 -3.30 1.29
N ARG A 75 -12.53 -3.09 0.93
CA ARG A 75 -13.57 -2.77 1.91
C ARG A 75 -13.71 -3.85 2.98
N GLU A 76 -13.70 -5.12 2.58
CA GLU A 76 -13.76 -6.26 3.50
C GLU A 76 -12.50 -6.33 4.38
N ILE A 77 -11.31 -6.11 3.80
CA ILE A 77 -10.07 -6.01 4.56
C ILE A 77 -10.16 -4.89 5.61
N SER A 78 -10.63 -3.71 5.21
CA SER A 78 -10.74 -2.55 6.10
C SER A 78 -11.75 -2.77 7.23
N SER A 79 -12.93 -3.32 6.91
CA SER A 79 -14.04 -3.48 7.88
C SER A 79 -13.86 -4.68 8.81
N VAL A 80 -13.22 -5.75 8.36
CA VAL A 80 -13.09 -6.99 9.14
C VAL A 80 -11.67 -7.21 9.63
N VAL A 81 -10.68 -7.16 8.73
CA VAL A 81 -9.30 -7.53 9.03
C VAL A 81 -8.57 -6.44 9.81
N PHE A 82 -8.78 -5.17 9.48
CA PHE A 82 -8.13 -4.04 10.15
C PHE A 82 -8.95 -3.45 11.30
N ALA A 83 -10.18 -3.92 11.52
CA ALA A 83 -11.01 -3.45 12.61
C ALA A 83 -10.39 -3.76 13.98
N ASP A 84 -10.51 -2.81 14.91
CA ASP A 84 -10.17 -3.02 16.31
C ASP A 84 -11.30 -3.81 16.98
N HIS A 85 -11.02 -5.07 17.31
CA HIS A 85 -11.97 -5.98 17.96
C HIS A 85 -11.75 -6.05 19.48
N SER A 86 -10.94 -5.16 20.06
CA SER A 86 -10.61 -5.20 21.50
C SER A 86 -11.82 -5.02 22.41
N ALA A 87 -12.81 -4.23 21.99
CA ALA A 87 -14.06 -4.01 22.75
C ALA A 87 -14.91 -5.29 22.90
N SER A 88 -14.79 -6.24 21.97
CA SER A 88 -15.46 -7.54 22.02
C SER A 88 -14.56 -8.66 22.55
N GLY A 89 -13.40 -8.33 23.13
CA GLY A 89 -12.41 -9.30 23.63
C GLY A 89 -11.52 -9.90 22.53
N GLY A 90 -11.62 -9.42 21.30
CA GLY A 90 -10.75 -9.77 20.18
C GLY A 90 -9.42 -9.01 20.17
N PRO A 91 -8.59 -9.22 19.13
CA PRO A 91 -7.31 -8.54 19.01
C PRO A 91 -7.49 -7.05 18.72
N LYS A 92 -6.57 -6.24 19.28
CA LYS A 92 -6.41 -4.84 18.89
C LYS A 92 -5.57 -4.76 17.63
N ILE A 93 -6.17 -4.33 16.53
CA ILE A 93 -5.49 -4.14 15.24
C ILE A 93 -5.51 -2.66 14.87
N THR A 94 -4.37 -2.16 14.39
CA THR A 94 -4.25 -0.82 13.79
C THR A 94 -3.42 -0.94 12.52
N ALA A 95 -3.90 -0.32 11.45
CA ALA A 95 -3.22 -0.29 10.16
C ALA A 95 -2.99 1.17 9.74
N ALA A 96 -1.86 1.43 9.08
CA ALA A 96 -1.51 2.75 8.57
C ALA A 96 -1.36 2.68 7.05
N ASN A 97 -2.23 3.41 6.34
CA ASN A 97 -2.19 3.56 4.89
C ASN A 97 -1.81 5.00 4.53
N GLY A 98 -1.03 5.19 3.46
CA GLY A 98 -0.67 6.52 3.01
C GLY A 98 -0.13 6.57 1.59
N LEU A 99 -0.36 7.71 0.93
CA LEU A 99 0.21 8.09 -0.34
C LEU A 99 0.97 9.42 -0.17
N TRP A 100 2.27 9.38 -0.47
CA TRP A 100 3.11 10.57 -0.58
C TRP A 100 3.40 10.83 -2.05
N ILE A 101 3.01 12.00 -2.54
CA ILE A 101 3.17 12.38 -3.95
C ILE A 101 4.00 13.64 -4.08
N GLU A 102 4.84 13.71 -5.11
CA GLU A 102 5.64 14.92 -5.35
C GLU A 102 4.72 16.12 -5.56
N LYS A 103 4.90 17.17 -4.74
CA LYS A 103 4.03 18.36 -4.71
C LYS A 103 4.01 19.13 -6.02
N SER A 104 5.02 18.97 -6.88
CA SER A 104 5.07 19.62 -8.19
C SER A 104 4.20 18.93 -9.25
N LEU A 105 3.68 17.72 -8.98
CA LEU A 105 2.81 17.02 -9.91
C LEU A 105 1.39 17.57 -9.83
N THR A 106 0.79 17.83 -10.99
CA THR A 106 -0.63 18.16 -11.09
C THR A 106 -1.44 16.87 -10.95
N VAL A 107 -2.21 16.75 -9.88
CA VAL A 107 -3.03 15.57 -9.58
C VAL A 107 -4.49 16.00 -9.46
N ASP A 108 -5.39 15.23 -10.07
CA ASP A 108 -6.83 15.46 -9.96
C ASP A 108 -7.26 15.43 -8.48
N PRO A 109 -7.91 16.48 -7.96
CA PRO A 109 -8.35 16.55 -6.56
C PRO A 109 -9.20 15.36 -6.11
N LYS A 110 -9.91 14.67 -7.02
CA LYS A 110 -10.69 13.47 -6.68
C LYS A 110 -9.87 12.38 -6.00
N PHE A 111 -8.57 12.32 -6.27
CA PHE A 111 -7.70 11.33 -5.67
C PHE A 111 -7.49 11.60 -4.18
N LYS A 112 -7.43 12.86 -3.73
CA LYS A 112 -7.36 13.17 -2.30
C LYS A 112 -8.56 12.55 -1.57
N ASP A 113 -9.77 12.76 -2.09
CA ASP A 113 -10.99 12.20 -1.51
C ASP A 113 -11.01 10.67 -1.57
N LEU A 114 -10.52 10.08 -2.66
CA LEU A 114 -10.38 8.62 -2.76
C LEU A 114 -9.46 8.07 -1.66
N PHE A 115 -8.29 8.67 -1.43
CA PHE A 115 -7.35 8.18 -0.43
C PHE A 115 -7.86 8.39 0.99
N GLU A 116 -8.31 9.60 1.32
CA GLU A 116 -8.72 9.92 2.69
C GLU A 116 -10.03 9.25 3.08
N ASN A 117 -11.05 9.24 2.19
CA ASN A 117 -12.39 8.79 2.56
C ASN A 117 -12.64 7.31 2.23
N PHE A 118 -12.14 6.82 1.08
CA PHE A 118 -12.36 5.41 0.71
C PHE A 118 -11.30 4.50 1.34
N PHE A 119 -10.01 4.87 1.22
CA PHE A 119 -8.91 4.03 1.73
C PHE A 119 -8.54 4.30 3.19
N ASN A 120 -9.14 5.32 3.83
CA ASN A 120 -8.72 5.80 5.15
C ASN A 120 -7.20 5.99 5.24
N ALA A 121 -6.63 6.56 4.17
CA ALA A 121 -5.21 6.71 3.95
C ALA A 121 -4.82 8.18 3.96
N VAL A 122 -3.65 8.47 4.51
CA VAL A 122 -3.08 9.82 4.43
C VAL A 122 -2.76 10.15 2.98
N TYR A 123 -3.23 11.30 2.49
CA TYR A 123 -2.80 11.86 1.21
C TYR A 123 -1.89 13.08 1.47
N ALA A 124 -0.62 12.98 1.07
CA ALA A 124 0.38 14.01 1.40
C ALA A 124 1.18 14.46 0.16
N PRO A 125 0.93 15.67 -0.36
CA PRO A 125 1.84 16.34 -1.28
C PRO A 125 3.14 16.69 -0.55
N VAL A 126 4.28 16.19 -1.02
CA VAL A 126 5.58 16.39 -0.40
C VAL A 126 6.65 16.81 -1.41
N ASP A 127 7.62 17.57 -0.92
CA ASP A 127 8.76 18.02 -1.70
C ASP A 127 9.87 16.97 -1.68
N PHE A 128 9.84 16.01 -2.61
CA PHE A 128 10.93 15.06 -2.81
C PHE A 128 12.08 15.71 -3.58
N GLN A 129 11.78 16.51 -4.61
CA GLN A 129 12.81 17.06 -5.50
C GLN A 129 13.84 17.95 -4.80
N SER A 130 13.41 18.92 -3.98
CA SER A 130 14.35 19.86 -3.35
C SER A 130 15.12 19.19 -2.21
N LYS A 131 14.46 18.31 -1.44
CA LYS A 131 15.05 17.65 -0.28
C LYS A 131 16.07 16.57 -0.66
N VAL A 132 15.88 15.87 -1.79
CA VAL A 132 16.84 14.88 -2.30
C VAL A 132 18.10 15.57 -2.84
N LYS A 133 17.95 16.66 -3.61
CA LYS A 133 19.10 17.44 -4.12
C LYS A 133 19.97 17.97 -2.99
N PHE A 134 19.35 18.48 -1.93
CA PHE A 134 20.07 18.96 -0.75
C PHE A 134 20.84 17.83 -0.06
N HIS A 135 20.23 16.66 0.15
CA HIS A 135 20.91 15.52 0.76
C HIS A 135 22.12 15.03 -0.07
N LEU A 136 21.97 14.92 -1.39
CA LEU A 136 23.05 14.49 -2.28
C LEU A 136 24.21 15.50 -2.35
N LEU A 137 23.91 16.80 -2.31
CA LEU A 137 24.92 17.85 -2.27
C LEU A 137 25.74 17.79 -0.98
N PHE A 138 25.08 17.63 0.18
CA PHE A 138 25.75 17.48 1.47
C PHE A 138 26.61 16.21 1.53
N ARG A 139 26.10 15.09 1.02
CA ARG A 139 26.86 13.84 0.94
C ARG A 139 28.08 13.95 0.02
N LYS A 140 27.99 14.67 -1.10
CA LYS A 140 29.15 14.96 -1.98
C LYS A 140 30.17 15.88 -1.32
N LEU A 141 29.73 16.84 -0.51
CA LEU A 141 30.59 17.81 0.17
C LEU A 141 31.08 17.34 1.56
N GLY A 142 30.79 16.10 1.96
CA GLY A 142 31.21 15.54 3.26
C GLY A 142 30.47 16.09 4.48
N PHE A 143 29.41 16.88 4.28
CA PHE A 143 28.61 17.44 5.35
C PHE A 143 27.45 16.51 5.73
N ARG A 144 27.20 16.32 7.03
CA ARG A 144 25.97 15.67 7.49
C ARG A 144 24.81 16.67 7.42
N PRO A 145 23.64 16.29 6.88
CA PRO A 145 22.48 17.18 6.90
C PRO A 145 22.06 17.47 8.35
N PRO A 146 21.58 18.70 8.65
CA PRO A 146 21.12 19.05 9.98
C PRO A 146 19.94 18.15 10.38
N ARG A 147 19.98 17.61 11.61
CA ARG A 147 18.82 16.91 12.19
C ARG A 147 17.69 17.94 12.29
N LYS A 148 16.57 17.69 11.61
CA LYS A 148 15.35 18.44 11.90
C LYS A 148 14.84 17.97 13.26
N ILE A 149 14.70 18.93 14.17
CA ILE A 149 14.03 18.80 15.47
C ILE A 149 12.53 18.67 15.20
#